data_AF-Q9RY18-F1
#
_entry.id   AF-Q9RY18-F1
#
_cell.length_a   1.000
_cell.length_b   1.000
_cell.length_c   1.000
_cell.angle_alpha   90.00
_cell.angle_beta   90.00
_cell.angle_gamma   90.00
#
_symmetry.space_group_name_H-M   'P 1'
#
loop_
_entity.id
_entity.type
_entity.pdbx_description
1 polymer ?
#
loop_
_entity_poly.entity_id
_entity_poly.type
_entity_poly.pdbx_seq_one_letter_code
_entity_poly.pdbx_strand_id
1 'polypeptide(L)'
;MLDECRAEGFEVQPGDLGENVLTRGVDLLALPRGTRLHLGPQAVVEVTGLRNPCAQIDAFMPGLLRVMVQPRPGGPPALRCGVMGIVLAGGEVRVGDDIRAEWPAAPYHHLERV
;
A
#
# COMPACT_ATOMS: atom_id res chain seq x y z
N MET A 1 -7.49 -1.78 4.41
CA MET A 1 -7.08 -0.40 4.80
C MET A 1 -8.25 0.52 5.11
N LEU A 2 -9.04 1.01 4.14
CA LEU A 2 -10.11 1.99 4.44
C LEU A 2 -11.19 1.41 5.36
N ASP A 3 -11.62 0.18 5.09
CA ASP A 3 -12.61 -0.52 5.92
C ASP A 3 -12.08 -0.73 7.36
N GLU A 4 -10.77 -0.95 7.53
CA GLU A 4 -10.13 -1.03 8.86
C GLU A 4 -10.10 0.33 9.56
N CYS A 5 -9.82 1.42 8.85
CA CYS A 5 -9.86 2.77 9.43
C CYS A 5 -11.27 3.13 9.91
N ARG A 6 -12.30 2.79 9.11
CA ARG A 6 -13.71 3.00 9.47
C ARG A 6 -14.12 2.18 10.69
N ALA A 7 -13.66 0.93 10.79
CA ALA A 7 -13.89 0.08 11.96
C ALA A 7 -13.29 0.69 13.24
N GLU A 8 -12.18 1.43 13.13
CA GLU A 8 -11.54 2.16 14.22
C GLU A 8 -12.15 3.56 14.47
N GLY A 9 -13.26 3.89 13.79
CA GLY A 9 -13.99 5.15 13.96
C GLY A 9 -13.46 6.33 13.14
N PHE A 10 -12.59 6.07 12.16
CA PHE A 10 -12.04 7.10 11.27
C PHE A 10 -12.73 7.05 9.90
N GLU A 11 -13.43 8.12 9.53
CA GLU A 11 -14.01 8.25 8.18
C GLU A 11 -12.95 8.68 7.17
N VAL A 12 -12.40 7.71 6.44
CA VAL A 12 -11.40 7.93 5.39
C VAL A 12 -12.00 7.59 4.03
N GLN A 13 -11.81 8.49 3.06
CA GLN A 13 -12.21 8.35 1.66
C GLN A 13 -11.03 7.97 0.76
N PRO A 14 -11.29 7.42 -0.44
CA PRO A 14 -10.22 7.21 -1.43
C PRO A 14 -9.46 8.51 -1.73
N GLY A 15 -8.13 8.46 -1.63
CA GLY A 15 -7.21 9.57 -1.87
C GLY A 15 -6.82 10.36 -0.63
N ASP A 16 -7.56 10.25 0.48
CA ASP A 16 -7.32 11.03 1.70
C ASP A 16 -5.93 10.77 2.31
N LEU A 17 -5.36 9.59 2.08
CA LEU A 17 -4.07 9.21 2.64
C LEU A 17 -2.90 9.53 1.70
N GLY A 18 -3.19 10.17 0.57
CA GLY A 18 -2.23 10.54 -0.46
C GLY A 18 -1.87 9.40 -1.39
N GLU A 19 -2.65 8.32 -1.43
CA GLU A 19 -2.44 7.24 -2.38
C GLU A 19 -2.85 7.63 -3.80
N ASN A 20 -2.07 7.21 -4.80
CA ASN A 20 -2.43 7.40 -6.20
C ASN A 20 -3.41 6.34 -6.70
N VAL A 21 -3.32 5.12 -6.17
CA VAL A 21 -4.12 3.97 -6.56
C VAL A 21 -4.64 3.28 -5.31
N LEU A 22 -5.97 3.16 -5.20
CA LEU A 22 -6.63 2.37 -4.17
C LEU A 22 -7.00 1.00 -4.75
N THR A 23 -6.57 -0.06 -4.08
CA THR A 23 -6.78 -1.44 -4.52
C THR A 23 -7.76 -2.18 -3.61
N ARG A 24 -8.45 -3.20 -4.14
CA ARG A 24 -9.29 -4.13 -3.36
C ARG A 24 -8.97 -5.57 -3.75
N GLY A 25 -8.99 -6.49 -2.78
CA GLY A 25 -8.79 -7.91 -3.04
C GLY A 25 -7.33 -8.35 -3.21
N VAL A 26 -6.37 -7.44 -3.03
CA VAL A 26 -4.93 -7.73 -3.04
C VAL A 26 -4.30 -7.30 -1.71
N ASP A 27 -3.60 -8.22 -1.06
CA ASP A 27 -2.82 -7.91 0.14
C ASP A 27 -1.44 -7.40 -0.27
N LEU A 28 -1.35 -6.08 -0.50
CA LEU A 28 -0.12 -5.42 -0.93
C LEU A 28 1.03 -5.57 0.09
N LEU A 29 0.72 -5.66 1.38
CA LEU A 29 1.72 -5.68 2.46
C LEU A 29 2.41 -7.05 2.58
N ALA A 30 1.74 -8.10 2.10
CA ALA A 30 2.27 -9.46 2.05
C ALA A 30 3.05 -9.78 0.76
N LEU A 31 3.07 -8.86 -0.22
CA LEU A 31 3.78 -9.07 -1.48
C LEU A 31 5.31 -9.04 -1.27
N PRO A 32 6.08 -9.87 -1.98
CA PRO A 32 7.53 -9.73 -2.01
C PRO A 32 7.97 -8.40 -2.64
N ARG A 33 9.10 -7.86 -2.19
CA ARG A 33 9.81 -6.77 -2.87
C ARG A 33 10.14 -7.20 -4.31
N GLY A 34 9.94 -6.30 -5.27
CA GLY A 34 10.12 -6.59 -6.69
C GLY A 34 8.89 -7.21 -7.36
N THR A 35 7.77 -7.37 -6.65
CA THR A 35 6.50 -7.80 -7.27
C THR A 35 6.05 -6.75 -8.29
N ARG A 36 5.67 -7.20 -9.48
CA ARG A 36 5.12 -6.34 -10.53
C ARG A 36 3.60 -6.37 -10.47
N LEU A 37 3.02 -5.20 -10.21
CA LEU A 37 1.59 -4.96 -10.29
C LEU A 37 1.26 -4.52 -11.70
N HIS A 38 0.52 -5.36 -12.42
CA HIS A 38 -0.10 -5.02 -13.69
C HIS A 38 -1.43 -4.35 -13.36
N LEU A 39 -1.55 -3.07 -13.68
CA LEU A 39 -2.73 -2.23 -13.42
C LEU A 39 -3.41 -1.95 -14.74
N GLY A 40 -4.55 -2.60 -14.98
CA GLY A 40 -5.22 -2.56 -16.27
C GLY A 40 -4.37 -3.19 -17.38
N PRO A 41 -4.56 -2.76 -18.64
CA PRO A 41 -4.01 -3.46 -19.81
C PRO A 41 -2.52 -3.21 -20.08
N GLN A 42 -1.95 -2.11 -19.58
CA GLN A 42 -0.63 -1.63 -20.00
C GLN A 42 0.29 -1.21 -18.86
N ALA A 43 -0.25 -0.61 -17.79
CA ALA A 43 0.59 -0.04 -16.76
C ALA A 43 1.19 -1.13 -15.87
N VAL A 44 2.49 -1.03 -15.62
CA VAL A 44 3.22 -1.96 -14.75
C VAL A 44 4.02 -1.17 -13.72
N VAL A 45 3.76 -1.46 -12.45
CA VAL A 45 4.43 -0.84 -11.31
C VAL A 45 5.16 -1.92 -10.51
N GLU A 46 6.45 -1.76 -10.29
CA GLU A 46 7.22 -2.64 -9.40
C GLU A 46 7.15 -2.13 -7.97
N VAL A 47 6.77 -3.00 -7.03
CA VAL A 47 6.71 -2.72 -5.60
C VAL A 47 8.12 -2.66 -5.03
N THR A 48 8.50 -1.50 -4.47
CA THR A 48 9.85 -1.27 -3.94
C THR A 48 9.94 -1.39 -2.41
N GLY A 49 8.84 -1.15 -1.71
CA GLY A 49 8.79 -1.25 -0.24
C GLY A 49 7.49 -0.72 0.37
N LEU A 50 7.45 -0.70 1.69
CA LEU A 50 6.35 -0.12 2.47
C LEU A 50 6.43 1.41 2.40
N ARG A 51 5.27 2.05 2.22
CA ARG A 51 5.18 3.50 2.40
C ARG A 51 5.54 3.84 3.84
N ASN A 52 6.36 4.88 4.01
CA ASN A 52 6.61 5.42 5.33
C ASN A 52 5.41 6.27 5.83
N PRO A 53 4.77 5.94 6.96
CA PRO A 53 3.73 6.79 7.52
C PRO A 53 4.37 8.05 8.12
N CYS A 54 3.76 9.22 7.92
CA CYS A 54 4.31 10.51 8.32
C CYS A 54 3.31 11.33 9.14
N ALA A 55 3.80 12.38 9.79
CA ALA A 55 2.99 13.28 10.62
C ALA A 55 1.82 13.96 9.86
N GLN A 56 1.87 13.99 8.53
CA GLN A 56 0.77 14.53 7.71
C GLN A 56 -0.53 13.74 7.87
N ILE A 57 -0.45 12.45 8.23
CA ILE A 57 -1.62 11.60 8.45
C ILE A 57 -2.41 12.09 9.68
N ASP A 58 -1.72 12.39 10.78
CA ASP A 58 -2.35 12.95 11.98
C ASP A 58 -2.75 14.43 11.80
N ALA A 59 -2.03 15.17 10.95
CA ALA A 59 -2.44 16.53 10.58
C ALA A 59 -3.74 16.54 9.77
N PHE A 60 -3.97 15.51 8.94
CA PHE A 60 -5.23 15.30 8.23
C PHE A 60 -6.34 14.85 9.19
N MET A 61 -6.11 13.81 9.99
CA MET A 61 -7.08 13.31 10.95
C MET A 61 -6.39 12.86 12.25
N PRO A 62 -6.54 13.62 13.36
CA PRO A 62 -5.83 13.34 14.60
C PRO A 62 -6.06 11.93 15.14
N GLY A 63 -4.97 11.20 15.37
CA GLY A 63 -4.99 9.85 15.93
C GLY A 63 -5.10 8.75 14.88
N LEU A 64 -5.19 9.07 13.59
CA LEU A 64 -5.24 8.08 12.52
C LEU A 64 -3.89 7.37 12.33
N LEU A 65 -2.77 8.04 12.62
CA LEU A 65 -1.44 7.45 12.52
C LEU A 65 -1.29 6.20 13.40
N ARG A 66 -1.92 6.18 14.58
CA ARG A 66 -1.87 5.03 15.51
C ARG A 66 -2.59 3.79 14.97
N VAL A 67 -3.57 3.97 14.08
CA VAL A 67 -4.26 2.86 13.42
C VAL A 67 -3.36 2.23 12.37
N MET A 68 -2.56 3.06 11.68
CA MET A 68 -1.65 2.62 10.63
C MET A 68 -0.35 2.01 11.16
N VAL A 69 0.10 2.43 12.34
CA VAL A 69 1.33 1.94 12.96
C VAL A 69 0.96 1.10 14.18
N GLN A 70 0.91 -0.21 14.01
CA GLN A 70 0.52 -1.12 15.08
C GLN A 70 1.75 -1.75 15.75
N PRO A 71 1.88 -1.67 17.09
CA PRO A 71 2.95 -2.36 17.80
C PRO A 71 2.93 -3.87 17.54
N ARG A 72 4.12 -4.46 17.38
CA ARG A 72 4.27 -5.92 17.24
C ARG A 72 5.24 -6.45 18.30
N PRO A 73 4.90 -7.52 19.03
CA PRO A 73 5.84 -8.13 19.98
C PRO A 73 7.10 -8.62 19.27
N GLY A 74 8.27 -8.23 19.79
CA GLY A 74 9.57 -8.76 19.36
C GLY A 74 10.06 -8.31 17.97
N GLY A 75 9.48 -7.25 17.39
CA GLY A 75 9.89 -6.76 16.07
C GLY A 75 9.47 -5.32 15.78
N PRO A 76 9.79 -4.80 14.59
CA PRO A 76 9.32 -3.49 14.15
C PRO A 76 7.78 -3.47 14.08
N PRO A 77 7.15 -2.29 14.25
CA PRO A 77 5.70 -2.16 14.16
C PRO A 77 5.20 -2.59 12.78
N ALA A 78 3.99 -3.15 12.74
CA ALA A 78 3.30 -3.41 11.49
C ALA A 78 2.82 -2.08 10.89
N LEU A 79 3.16 -1.85 9.63
CA LEU A 79 2.80 -0.63 8.91
C LEU A 79 1.68 -0.94 7.93
N ARG A 80 0.52 -0.29 8.13
CA ARG A 80 -0.70 -0.47 7.33
C ARG A 80 -0.98 0.75 6.46
N CYS A 81 0.06 1.30 5.84
CA CYS A 81 0.00 2.57 5.11
C CYS A 81 0.27 2.41 3.60
N GLY A 82 0.12 1.21 3.06
CA GLY A 82 0.33 0.90 1.65
C GLY A 82 1.79 0.68 1.27
N VAL A 83 2.04 0.64 -0.03
CA VAL A 83 3.36 0.36 -0.62
C VAL A 83 3.80 1.50 -1.54
N MET A 84 5.10 1.63 -1.73
CA MET A 84 5.70 2.45 -2.77
C MET A 84 6.09 1.56 -3.95
N GLY A 85 6.15 2.16 -5.14
CA GLY A 85 6.61 1.47 -6.32
C GLY A 85 7.17 2.42 -7.37
N ILE A 86 7.81 1.85 -8.37
CA ILE A 86 8.31 2.55 -9.55
C ILE A 86 7.56 2.08 -10.80
N VAL A 87 7.28 3.00 -11.72
CA VAL A 87 6.63 2.67 -12.99
C VAL A 87 7.67 2.02 -13.92
N LEU A 88 7.47 0.75 -14.25
CA LEU A 88 8.28 0.05 -15.26
C LEU A 88 7.73 0.27 -16.67
N ALA A 89 6.41 0.35 -16.80
CA ALA A 89 5.73 0.67 -18.05
C ALA A 89 4.55 1.59 -17.76
N GLY A 90 4.50 2.73 -18.46
CA GLY A 90 3.38 3.66 -18.40
C GLY A 90 2.18 3.14 -19.18
N GLY A 91 0.99 3.55 -18.77
CA GLY A 91 -0.26 3.19 -19.40
C GLY A 91 -1.42 3.92 -18.74
N GLU A 92 -2.57 3.92 -19.38
CA GLU A 92 -3.79 4.44 -18.77
C GLU A 92 -4.32 3.44 -17.73
N VAL A 93 -4.66 3.95 -16.55
CA VAL A 93 -5.27 3.19 -15.45
C VAL A 93 -6.62 3.82 -15.14
N ARG A 94 -7.67 3.02 -15.12
CA ARG A 94 -9.04 3.45 -14.84
C ARG A 94 -9.60 2.78 -13.59
N VAL A 95 -10.57 3.44 -12.96
CA VAL A 95 -11.34 2.83 -11.87
C VAL A 95 -12.03 1.56 -12.39
N GLY A 96 -11.87 0.46 -11.66
CA GLY A 96 -12.43 -0.83 -12.02
C GLY A 96 -11.51 -1.71 -12.87
N ASP A 97 -10.33 -1.22 -13.26
CA ASP A 97 -9.33 -2.06 -13.92
C ASP A 97 -8.87 -3.22 -13.02
N ASP A 98 -8.64 -4.37 -13.65
CA ASP A 98 -8.07 -5.54 -12.98
C ASP A 98 -6.66 -5.27 -12.48
N ILE A 99 -6.31 -5.94 -11.38
CA ILE A 99 -4.98 -5.92 -10.78
C ILE A 99 -4.44 -7.34 -10.78
N ARG A 100 -3.28 -7.54 -11.40
CA ARG A 100 -2.55 -8.81 -11.35
C ARG A 100 -1.18 -8.60 -10.71
N ALA A 101 -0.88 -9.40 -9.69
CA ALA A 101 0.45 -9.43 -9.07
C ALA A 101 1.30 -10.55 -9.70
N GLU A 102 2.44 -10.18 -10.27
CA GLU A 102 3.48 -11.10 -10.74
C GLU A 102 4.64 -11.05 -9.75
N TRP A 103 4.84 -12.16 -9.04
CA TRP A 103 5.89 -12.27 -8.02
C TRP A 103 7.27 -12.38 -8.68
N PRO A 104 8.33 -11.86 -8.03
CA PRO A 104 9.70 -12.03 -8.53
C PRO A 104 10.11 -13.51 -8.47
N ALA A 105 11.23 -13.86 -9.08
CA ALA A 105 11.85 -15.17 -8.83
C ALA A 105 12.29 -15.28 -7.37
N ALA A 106 12.25 -16.49 -6.82
CA ALA A 106 12.77 -16.77 -5.48
C ALA A 106 14.31 -16.52 -5.41
N PRO A 107 14.87 -16.15 -4.25
CA PRO A 107 14.20 -16.04 -2.94
C PRO A 107 13.34 -14.77 -2.80
N TYR A 108 12.24 -14.89 -2.05
CA TYR A 108 11.37 -13.75 -1.75
C TYR A 108 11.94 -12.93 -0.60
N HIS A 109 11.89 -11.60 -0.77
CA HIS A 109 12.27 -10.64 0.26
C HIS A 109 11.05 -9.87 0.73
N HIS A 110 10.91 -9.72 2.05
CA HIS A 110 9.85 -8.90 2.64
C HIS A 110 10.03 -7.42 2.28
N LEU A 111 8.92 -6.67 2.30
CA LEU A 111 8.95 -5.23 2.13
C LEU A 111 9.52 -4.54 3.37
N GLU A 112 10.40 -3.57 3.13
CA GLU A 112 10.95 -2.67 4.14
C GLU A 112 10.48 -1.24 3.86
N ARG A 113 10.62 -0.34 4.84
CA ARG A 113 10.31 1.08 4.64
C ARG A 113 11.23 1.66 3.56
N VAL A 114 10.65 2.46 2.67
CA VAL A 114 11.38 3.29 1.71
C VAL A 114 11.56 4.71 2.25
#